data_AF-A0A966WBV8-F1
#
_entry.id   AF-A0A966WBV8-F1
#
_cell.length_a   1.000
_cell.length_b   1.000
_cell.length_c   1.000
_cell.angle_alpha   90.00
_cell.angle_beta   90.00
_cell.angle_gamma   90.00
#
_symmetry.space_group_name_H-M   'P 1'
#
loop_
_entity.id
_entity.type
_entity.pdbx_description
1 polymer ?
#
loop_
_entity_poly.entity_id
_entity_poly.type
_entity_poly.pdbx_seq_one_letter_code
_entity_poly.pdbx_strand_id
1 'polypeptide(L)'
;ASSQIEGRVVIMKGAKIVNSRVRGPVVIGHDTVVENSYIGPYTSVGNKCNIVHSELEHSVLLDGCTVNDVHKMSDSLLGRNVEVVRSQRRPRALRLMLGDDSKVELDT
;
A
#
# COMPACT_ATOMS: atom_id res chain seq x y z
N ALA A 1 4.70 18.76 -9.38
CA ALA A 1 3.81 17.62 -9.61
C ALA A 1 2.65 17.71 -8.62
N SER A 2 1.41 17.48 -9.05
CA SER A 2 0.22 17.59 -8.19
C SER A 2 -0.36 16.20 -7.93
N SER A 3 -0.76 15.96 -6.68
CA SER A 3 -1.54 14.76 -6.33
C SER A 3 -3.00 14.94 -6.76
N GLN A 4 -3.67 13.84 -7.14
CA GLN A 4 -5.08 13.83 -7.56
C GLN A 4 -5.91 12.99 -6.60
N ILE A 5 -7.04 13.52 -6.15
CA ILE A 5 -7.94 12.84 -5.21
C ILE A 5 -9.35 12.89 -5.81
N GLU A 6 -9.94 11.72 -6.05
CA GLU A 6 -11.23 11.57 -6.73
C GLU A 6 -12.18 10.68 -5.91
N GLY A 7 -13.46 11.03 -5.82
CA GLY A 7 -14.46 10.23 -5.12
C GLY A 7 -14.43 10.35 -3.60
N ARG A 8 -14.98 9.36 -2.89
CA ARG A 8 -15.09 9.35 -1.42
C ARG A 8 -13.77 8.95 -0.77
N VAL A 9 -12.96 9.91 -0.34
CA VAL A 9 -11.66 9.65 0.27
C VAL A 9 -11.60 10.29 1.66
N VAL A 10 -11.24 9.49 2.66
CA VAL A 10 -10.98 9.97 4.03
C VAL A 10 -9.48 9.98 4.25
N ILE A 11 -8.92 11.14 4.58
CA ILE A 11 -7.49 11.32 4.85
C ILE A 11 -7.36 11.82 6.27
N MET A 12 -6.75 11.01 7.13
CA MET A 12 -6.58 11.31 8.54
C MET A 12 -5.45 12.31 8.77
N LYS A 13 -5.41 12.90 9.97
CA LYS A 13 -4.42 13.90 10.35
C LYS A 13 -2.99 13.35 10.20
N GLY A 14 -2.10 14.19 9.65
CA GLY A 14 -0.68 13.86 9.48
C GLY A 14 -0.36 13.05 8.23
N ALA A 15 -1.37 12.49 7.56
CA ALA A 15 -1.17 11.78 6.31
C ALA A 15 -0.68 12.72 5.19
N LYS A 16 0.19 12.21 4.32
CA LYS A 16 0.80 12.96 3.22
C LYS A 16 0.62 12.21 1.91
N ILE A 17 0.11 12.91 0.89
CA ILE A 17 -0.06 12.37 -0.46
C ILE A 17 0.77 13.21 -1.43
N VAL A 18 1.82 12.60 -1.99
CA VAL A 18 2.83 13.29 -2.79
C VAL A 18 2.91 12.65 -4.17
N ASN A 19 2.71 13.45 -5.22
CA ASN A 19 2.78 12.99 -6.62
C ASN A 19 2.00 11.67 -6.86
N SER A 20 0.81 11.57 -6.27
CA SER A 20 0.05 10.32 -6.19
C SER A 20 -1.41 10.53 -6.59
N ARG A 21 -2.07 9.44 -6.99
CA ARG A 21 -3.50 9.46 -7.30
C ARG A 21 -4.27 8.58 -6.32
N VAL A 22 -5.32 9.12 -5.72
CA VAL A 22 -6.20 8.39 -4.81
C VAL A 22 -7.62 8.43 -5.33
N ARG A 23 -8.22 7.27 -5.55
CA ARG A 23 -9.57 7.13 -6.10
C ARG A 23 -10.45 6.33 -5.13
N GLY A 24 -11.43 7.01 -4.56
CA GLY A 24 -12.34 6.47 -3.55
C GLY A 24 -13.37 5.47 -4.09
N PRO A 25 -14.02 4.68 -3.21
CA PRO A 25 -13.97 4.77 -1.74
C PRO A 25 -12.63 4.31 -1.13
N VAL A 26 -11.95 5.19 -0.39
CA VAL A 26 -10.64 4.92 0.24
C VAL A 26 -10.54 5.60 1.61
N VAL A 27 -9.86 4.94 2.56
CA VAL A 27 -9.46 5.52 3.84
C VAL A 27 -7.93 5.47 3.98
N ILE A 28 -7.33 6.59 4.40
CA ILE A 28 -5.89 6.71 4.69
C ILE A 28 -5.72 7.15 6.14
N GLY A 29 -5.09 6.29 6.95
CA GLY A 29 -4.86 6.49 8.38
C GLY A 29 -3.84 7.59 8.72
N HIS A 30 -3.69 7.86 10.01
CA HIS A 30 -2.86 8.95 10.55
C HIS A 30 -1.39 8.76 10.18
N ASP A 31 -0.70 9.86 9.93
CA ASP A 31 0.76 9.87 9.68
C ASP A 31 1.22 8.91 8.56
N THR A 32 0.30 8.50 7.68
CA THR A 32 0.60 7.63 6.54
C THR A 32 1.12 8.44 5.36
N VAL A 33 2.16 7.94 4.71
CA VAL A 33 2.76 8.55 3.53
C VAL A 33 2.39 7.72 2.30
N VAL A 34 1.86 8.41 1.29
CA VAL A 34 1.61 7.87 -0.05
C VAL A 34 2.39 8.73 -1.03
N GLU A 35 3.38 8.14 -1.70
CA GLU A 35 4.27 8.86 -2.60
C GLU A 35 4.45 8.14 -3.93
N ASN A 36 4.37 8.87 -5.05
CA ASN A 36 4.55 8.32 -6.41
C ASN A 36 3.69 7.06 -6.65
N SER A 37 2.49 7.04 -6.09
CA SER A 37 1.67 5.83 -5.95
C SER A 37 0.23 6.04 -6.41
N TYR A 38 -0.47 4.94 -6.68
CA TYR A 38 -1.89 4.93 -6.95
C TYR A 38 -2.62 4.10 -5.89
N ILE A 39 -3.62 4.71 -5.25
CA ILE A 39 -4.51 4.04 -4.30
C ILE A 39 -5.92 4.03 -4.89
N GLY A 40 -6.36 2.88 -5.37
CA GLY A 40 -7.65 2.72 -5.99
C GLY A 40 -8.77 2.31 -5.02
N PRO A 41 -9.99 2.18 -5.55
CA PRO A 41 -11.21 1.93 -4.79
C PRO A 41 -11.13 0.72 -3.86
N TYR A 42 -11.94 0.77 -2.80
CA TYR A 42 -12.08 -0.31 -1.81
C TYR A 42 -10.78 -0.64 -1.08
N THR A 43 -9.87 0.34 -0.99
CA THR A 43 -8.62 0.23 -0.25
C THR A 43 -8.72 0.95 1.09
N SER A 44 -8.34 0.26 2.17
CA SER A 44 -8.23 0.84 3.50
C SER A 44 -6.79 0.75 3.97
N VAL A 45 -6.19 1.90 4.28
CA VAL A 45 -4.81 2.00 4.75
C VAL A 45 -4.81 2.46 6.21
N GLY A 46 -4.18 1.67 7.06
CA GLY A 46 -3.97 1.96 8.48
C GLY A 46 -3.08 3.17 8.74
N ASN A 47 -2.79 3.39 10.01
CA ASN A 47 -1.93 4.48 10.48
C ASN A 47 -0.45 4.15 10.26
N LYS A 48 0.37 5.18 10.05
CA LYS A 48 1.82 5.11 9.96
C LYS A 48 2.32 4.15 8.87
N CYS A 49 1.54 4.00 7.80
CA CYS A 49 1.95 3.22 6.65
C CYS A 49 2.85 4.05 5.73
N ASN A 50 3.72 3.38 4.98
CA ASN A 50 4.56 4.00 3.98
C ASN A 50 4.37 3.29 2.63
N ILE A 51 3.72 3.96 1.68
CA ILE A 51 3.40 3.41 0.36
C ILE A 51 4.11 4.26 -0.69
N VAL A 52 5.09 3.66 -1.37
CA VAL A 52 5.99 4.37 -2.28
C VAL A 52 6.13 3.60 -3.59
N HIS A 53 6.05 4.29 -4.73
CA HIS A 53 6.19 3.70 -6.07
C HIS A 53 5.30 2.46 -6.28
N SER A 54 4.06 2.50 -5.79
CA SER A 54 3.21 1.31 -5.72
C SER A 54 1.77 1.57 -6.14
N GLU A 55 1.09 0.53 -6.63
CA GLU A 55 -0.34 0.57 -6.99
C GLU A 55 -1.13 -0.43 -6.15
N LEU A 56 -2.15 0.07 -5.42
CA LEU A 56 -2.99 -0.72 -4.52
C LEU A 56 -4.47 -0.58 -4.89
N GLU A 57 -5.19 -1.69 -5.00
CA GLU A 57 -6.66 -1.72 -5.12
C GLU A 57 -7.24 -2.82 -4.24
N HIS A 58 -8.52 -2.72 -3.85
CA HIS A 58 -9.24 -3.81 -3.18
C HIS A 58 -8.51 -4.42 -1.96
N SER A 59 -7.76 -3.60 -1.22
CA SER A 59 -6.80 -4.11 -0.23
C SER A 59 -6.98 -3.48 1.14
N VAL A 60 -6.64 -4.23 2.19
CA VAL A 60 -6.64 -3.74 3.58
C VAL A 60 -5.23 -3.81 4.13
N LEU A 61 -4.65 -2.66 4.47
CA LEU A 61 -3.36 -2.56 5.12
C LEU A 61 -3.58 -2.14 6.57
N LEU A 62 -3.14 -2.96 7.53
CA LEU A 62 -3.15 -2.56 8.93
C LEU A 62 -2.01 -1.59 9.26
N ASP A 63 -1.98 -1.10 10.50
CA ASP A 63 -1.01 -0.09 10.94
C ASP A 63 0.45 -0.52 10.72
N GLY A 64 1.28 0.45 10.32
CA GLY A 64 2.74 0.28 10.20
C GLY A 64 3.21 -0.46 8.95
N CYS A 65 2.33 -0.76 7.98
CA CYS A 65 2.74 -1.46 6.76
C CYS A 65 3.68 -0.62 5.89
N THR A 66 4.64 -1.27 5.25
CA THR A 66 5.47 -0.66 4.19
C THR A 66 5.24 -1.39 2.88
N VAL A 67 4.91 -0.63 1.84
CA VAL A 67 4.80 -1.13 0.46
C VAL A 67 5.70 -0.27 -0.42
N ASN A 68 6.72 -0.89 -1.04
CA ASN A 68 7.69 -0.16 -1.83
C ASN A 68 8.03 -0.88 -3.13
N ASP A 69 7.96 -0.14 -4.25
CA ASP A 69 8.27 -0.63 -5.60
C ASP A 69 7.41 -1.83 -6.03
N VAL A 70 6.13 -1.85 -5.64
CA VAL A 70 5.16 -2.90 -5.95
C VAL A 70 4.28 -2.48 -7.12
N HIS A 71 4.49 -3.09 -8.28
CA HIS A 71 3.82 -2.64 -9.52
C HIS A 71 2.30 -2.65 -9.44
N LYS A 72 1.70 -3.71 -8.90
CA LYS A 72 0.26 -3.80 -8.65
C LYS A 72 -0.01 -4.82 -7.55
N MET A 73 -0.85 -4.46 -6.59
CA MET A 73 -1.35 -5.35 -5.54
C MET A 73 -2.86 -5.16 -5.42
N SER A 74 -3.61 -6.25 -5.51
CA SER A 74 -5.07 -6.27 -5.43
C SER A 74 -5.51 -7.38 -4.49
N ASP A 75 -6.72 -7.27 -3.95
CA ASP A 75 -7.41 -8.34 -3.22
C ASP A 75 -6.57 -8.90 -2.05
N SER A 76 -5.85 -8.00 -1.38
CA SER A 76 -4.81 -8.34 -0.39
C SER A 76 -5.14 -7.80 1.00
N LEU A 77 -4.75 -8.56 2.03
CA LEU A 77 -4.78 -8.11 3.43
C LEU A 77 -3.37 -8.17 4.01
N LEU A 78 -2.83 -7.02 4.42
CA LEU A 78 -1.55 -6.92 5.10
C LEU A 78 -1.77 -6.71 6.60
N GLY A 79 -1.20 -7.62 7.40
CA GLY A 79 -1.16 -7.51 8.86
C GLY A 79 -0.34 -6.31 9.35
N ARG A 80 -0.34 -6.06 10.66
CA ARG A 80 0.44 -4.93 11.23
C ARG A 80 1.92 -5.10 10.95
N ASN A 81 2.60 -4.00 10.62
CA ASN A 81 4.05 -3.95 10.35
C ASN A 81 4.53 -4.90 9.24
N VAL A 82 3.66 -5.29 8.29
CA VAL A 82 4.05 -6.10 7.14
C VAL A 82 4.81 -5.23 6.13
N GLU A 83 5.87 -5.79 5.56
CA GLU A 83 6.67 -5.16 4.52
C GLU A 83 6.54 -5.93 3.19
N VAL A 84 6.10 -5.24 2.14
CA VAL A 84 6.11 -5.75 0.77
C VAL A 84 7.03 -4.85 -0.05
N VAL A 85 8.25 -5.32 -0.28
CA VAL A 85 9.32 -4.50 -0.87
C VAL A 85 10.01 -5.21 -2.02
N ARG A 86 10.33 -4.45 -3.07
CA ARG A 86 11.18 -4.97 -4.16
C ARG A 86 12.65 -4.88 -3.80
N SER A 87 13.28 -6.04 -3.58
CA SER A 87 14.73 -6.10 -3.36
C SER A 87 15.52 -5.76 -4.62
N GLN A 88 16.51 -4.88 -4.49
CA GLN A 88 17.46 -4.54 -5.55
C GLN A 88 18.63 -5.54 -5.66
N ARG A 89 18.66 -6.57 -4.81
CA ARG A 89 19.76 -7.56 -4.78
C ARG A 89 19.72 -8.47 -6.01
N ARG A 90 20.91 -8.79 -6.53
CA ARG A 90 21.11 -9.78 -7.60
C ARG A 90 21.61 -11.10 -6.99
N PRO A 91 21.14 -12.28 -7.46
CA PRO A 91 20.04 -12.46 -8.41
C PRO A 91 18.68 -12.04 -7.81
N ARG A 92 17.74 -11.66 -8.69
CA ARG A 92 16.37 -11.35 -8.28
C ARG A 92 15.72 -12.62 -7.76
N ALA A 93 15.12 -12.55 -6.59
CA ALA A 93 14.40 -13.67 -5.98
C ALA A 93 13.21 -13.15 -5.19
N LEU A 94 12.11 -13.87 -5.24
CA LEU A 94 11.00 -13.69 -4.31
C LEU A 94 11.43 -14.26 -2.96
N ARG A 95 11.44 -13.42 -1.92
CA ARG A 95 11.77 -13.83 -0.56
C ARG A 95 10.56 -13.55 0.32
N LEU A 96 10.09 -14.58 0.98
CA LEU A 96 8.90 -14.54 1.82
C LEU A 96 9.31 -14.99 3.22
N MET A 97 8.88 -14.24 4.23
CA MET A 97 8.94 -14.64 5.63
C MET A 97 7.50 -14.74 6.09
N LEU A 98 7.00 -15.95 6.30
CA LEU A 98 5.61 -16.26 6.59
C LEU A 98 5.53 -16.96 7.94
N GLY A 99 4.67 -16.47 8.83
CA GLY A 99 4.38 -17.09 10.13
C GLY A 99 3.22 -18.07 10.05
N ASP A 100 2.71 -18.51 11.20
CA ASP A 100 1.57 -19.42 11.27
C ASP A 100 0.31 -18.82 10.58
N ASP A 101 -0.50 -19.69 9.97
CA ASP A 101 -1.74 -19.35 9.25
C ASP A 101 -1.59 -18.35 8.08
N SER A 102 -0.41 -18.27 7.47
CA SER A 102 -0.15 -17.40 6.31
C SER A 102 -0.57 -18.03 4.99
N LYS A 103 -1.11 -17.20 4.07
CA LYS A 103 -1.44 -17.58 2.69
C LYS A 103 -0.81 -16.60 1.70
N VAL A 104 -0.17 -17.12 0.65
CA VAL A 104 0.36 -16.32 -0.47
C VAL A 104 -0.21 -16.88 -1.77
N GLU A 105 -0.85 -16.03 -2.55
CA GLU A 105 -1.30 -16.33 -3.91
C GLU A 105 -0.51 -15.47 -4.89
N LEU A 106 -0.05 -16.10 -5.97
CA LEU A 106 0.71 -15.46 -7.04
C LEU A 106 -0.03 -15.71 -8.35
N ASP A 107 -0.66 -14.67 -8.88
CA ASP A 107 -1.21 -14.70 -10.23
C ASP A 107 -0.09 -14.36 -11.23
N THR A 108 0.04 -15.19 -12.27
CA THR A 108 1.03 -15.06 -13.35
C THR A 108 0.46 -14.39 -14.59
#